data_AF-A0A6B3N475-F1
#
_entry.id   AF-A0A6B3N475-F1
#
_cell.length_a   1.000
_cell.length_b   1.000
_cell.length_c   1.000
_cell.angle_alpha   90.00
_cell.angle_beta   90.00
_cell.angle_gamma   90.00
#
_symmetry.space_group_name_H-M   'P 1'
#
loop_
_entity.id
_entity.type
_entity.pdbx_description
1 polymer ?
#
loop_
_entity_poly.entity_id
_entity_poly.type
_entity_poly.pdbx_seq_one_letter_code
_entity_poly.pdbx_strand_id
1 'polypeptide(L)'
;MVQQPKLDYSVIWVNRMADIPQSAWDDLAQPLKTPFLEWDWLNNIETSGSATAKTGWLPNHLTVWRDRQLIAAAPMYVKGHSYGEFVFDQQWADLSYRLGISYYPKLLGMTPFT
;
A
#
# COMPACT_ATOMS: atom_id res chain seq x y z
N MET A 1 6.05 -32.98 26.12
CA MET A 1 5.05 -31.94 25.79
C MET A 1 5.81 -30.76 25.21
N VAL A 2 5.85 -30.61 23.89
CA VAL A 2 6.59 -29.52 23.24
C VAL A 2 5.73 -28.26 23.39
N GLN A 3 6.22 -27.26 24.13
CA GLN A 3 5.55 -25.96 24.17
C GLN A 3 5.62 -25.34 22.78
N GLN A 4 4.47 -24.98 22.21
CA GLN A 4 4.45 -24.19 20.98
C GLN A 4 5.03 -22.80 21.29
N PRO A 5 5.97 -22.30 20.46
CA PRO A 5 6.49 -20.95 20.65
C PRO A 5 5.34 -19.95 20.53
N LYS A 6 5.25 -19.02 21.49
CA LYS A 6 4.31 -17.90 21.45
C LYS A 6 4.84 -16.92 20.42
N LEU A 7 4.23 -16.90 19.24
CA LEU A 7 4.61 -16.02 18.15
C LEU A 7 4.01 -14.63 18.40
N ASP A 8 4.86 -13.61 18.48
CA ASP A 8 4.41 -12.23 18.56
C ASP A 8 4.20 -11.66 17.15
N TYR A 9 3.01 -11.15 16.91
CA TYR A 9 2.62 -10.51 15.66
C TYR A 9 2.64 -9.00 15.83
N SER A 10 3.22 -8.27 14.88
CA SER A 10 3.17 -6.80 14.85
C SER A 10 2.65 -6.30 13.51
N VAL A 11 1.77 -5.30 13.59
CA VAL A 11 1.21 -4.61 12.42
C VAL A 11 1.82 -3.21 12.36
N ILE A 12 2.45 -2.87 11.25
CA ILE A 12 3.25 -1.64 11.11
C ILE A 12 2.84 -0.91 9.84
N TRP A 13 2.54 0.38 9.97
CA TRP A 13 2.40 1.32 8.86
C TRP A 13 3.76 1.87 8.46
N VAL A 14 4.06 1.82 7.17
CA VAL A 14 5.36 2.24 6.60
C VAL A 14 5.11 3.26 5.50
N ASN A 15 5.76 4.42 5.59
CA ASN A 15 5.46 5.56 4.71
C ASN A 15 6.25 5.60 3.40
N ARG A 16 7.16 4.65 3.18
CA ARG A 16 7.94 4.50 1.95
C ARG A 16 8.25 3.03 1.71
N MET A 17 8.24 2.57 0.46
CA MET A 17 8.70 1.22 0.14
C MET A 17 10.15 0.97 0.54
N ALA A 18 10.99 1.99 0.44
CA ALA A 18 12.40 1.95 0.82
C ALA A 18 12.65 1.58 2.29
N ASP A 19 11.65 1.73 3.17
CA ASP A 19 11.75 1.39 4.59
C ASP A 19 11.40 -0.09 4.86
N ILE A 20 10.97 -0.85 3.85
CA ILE A 20 10.72 -2.29 3.92
C ILE A 20 11.88 -3.03 3.23
N PRO A 21 12.52 -4.03 3.87
CA PRO A 21 13.60 -4.78 3.25
C PRO A 21 13.15 -5.46 1.95
N GLN A 22 13.85 -5.19 0.85
CA GLN A 22 13.53 -5.74 -0.48
C GLN A 22 13.43 -7.26 -0.47
N SER A 23 14.42 -7.96 0.10
CA SER A 23 14.40 -9.43 0.15
C SER A 23 13.18 -9.98 0.91
N ALA A 24 12.77 -9.33 2.00
CA ALA A 24 11.60 -9.75 2.77
C ALA A 24 10.30 -9.54 1.99
N TRP A 25 10.24 -8.47 1.19
CA TRP A 25 9.11 -8.22 0.30
C TRP A 25 9.06 -9.22 -0.85
N ASP A 26 10.19 -9.45 -1.53
CA ASP A 26 10.28 -10.35 -2.69
C ASP A 26 10.03 -11.82 -2.30
N ASP A 27 10.37 -12.23 -1.07
CA ASP A 27 9.99 -13.54 -0.53
C ASP A 27 8.47 -13.72 -0.48
N LEU A 28 7.71 -12.63 -0.23
CA LEU A 28 6.25 -12.61 -0.20
C LEU A 28 5.64 -12.42 -1.59
N ALA A 29 6.12 -11.41 -2.33
CA ALA A 29 5.63 -10.99 -3.64
C ALA A 29 6.35 -11.77 -4.74
N GLN A 30 6.09 -13.08 -4.80
CA GLN A 30 6.65 -13.96 -5.83
C GLN A 30 6.39 -13.39 -7.25
N PRO A 31 7.37 -13.46 -8.17
CA PRO A 31 7.26 -12.83 -9.48
C PRO A 31 6.01 -13.23 -10.26
N LEU A 32 5.33 -12.23 -10.84
CA LEU A 32 4.17 -12.40 -11.71
C LEU A 32 4.52 -12.02 -13.16
N LYS A 33 3.56 -12.15 -14.08
CA LYS A 33 3.75 -11.67 -15.47
C LYS A 33 3.89 -10.16 -15.58
N THR A 34 3.44 -9.43 -14.56
CA THR A 34 3.52 -7.96 -14.47
C THR A 34 4.25 -7.58 -13.20
N PRO A 35 5.03 -6.49 -13.21
CA PRO A 35 5.92 -6.15 -12.10
C PRO A 35 5.20 -5.42 -10.95
N PHE A 36 3.88 -5.29 -11.02
CA PHE A 36 3.16 -4.26 -10.26
C PHE A 36 3.15 -4.44 -8.74
N LEU A 37 3.56 -5.60 -8.26
CA LEU A 37 3.75 -5.91 -6.83
C LEU A 37 5.22 -6.13 -6.45
N GLU A 38 6.14 -6.07 -7.40
CA GLU A 38 7.57 -6.18 -7.12
C GLU A 38 8.04 -4.97 -6.31
N TRP A 39 8.99 -5.20 -5.40
CA TRP A 39 9.53 -4.12 -4.57
C TRP A 39 10.10 -3.00 -5.43
N ASP A 40 10.86 -3.36 -6.47
CA ASP A 40 11.50 -2.40 -7.38
C ASP A 40 10.47 -1.52 -8.10
N TRP A 41 9.37 -2.10 -8.57
CA TRP A 41 8.30 -1.32 -9.23
C TRP A 41 7.72 -0.28 -8.28
N LEU A 42 7.29 -0.71 -7.09
CA LEU A 42 6.65 0.16 -6.11
C LEU A 42 7.61 1.24 -5.60
N ASN A 43 8.88 0.89 -5.37
CA ASN A 43 9.91 1.86 -4.99
C ASN A 43 10.21 2.85 -6.14
N ASN A 44 10.22 2.40 -7.40
CA ASN A 44 10.48 3.26 -8.55
C ASN A 44 9.37 4.29 -8.78
N ILE A 45 8.09 3.92 -8.65
CA ILE A 45 6.98 4.88 -8.79
C ILE A 45 6.96 5.93 -7.66
N GLU A 46 7.45 5.59 -6.47
CA GLU A 46 7.61 6.55 -5.37
C GLU A 46 8.80 7.48 -5.60
N THR A 47 9.98 6.91 -5.89
CA THR A 47 11.23 7.65 -6.02
C THR A 47 11.29 8.51 -7.28
N SER A 48 10.61 8.12 -8.36
CA SER A 48 10.43 8.95 -9.56
C SER A 48 9.54 10.17 -9.33
N GLY A 49 8.75 10.20 -8.25
CA GLY A 49 7.80 11.27 -7.96
C GLY A 49 6.37 11.02 -8.48
N SER A 50 6.13 9.93 -9.22
CA SER A 50 4.82 9.63 -9.81
C SER A 50 3.75 9.33 -8.76
N ALA A 51 4.07 8.52 -7.75
CA ALA A 51 3.20 8.17 -6.63
C ALA A 51 3.72 8.82 -5.33
N THR A 52 3.45 10.11 -5.16
CA THR A 52 3.87 10.86 -3.96
C THR A 52 2.75 11.72 -3.42
N ALA A 53 2.93 12.25 -2.20
CA ALA A 53 1.99 13.21 -1.62
C ALA A 53 1.70 14.41 -2.55
N LYS A 54 2.70 14.87 -3.32
CA LYS A 54 2.55 15.98 -4.28
C LYS A 54 1.59 15.67 -5.41
N THR A 55 1.49 14.39 -5.81
CA THR A 55 0.57 13.91 -6.86
C THR A 55 -0.71 13.31 -6.29
N GLY A 56 -0.97 13.49 -4.98
CA GLY A 56 -2.16 12.96 -4.32
C GLY A 56 -2.12 11.45 -4.03
N TRP A 57 -0.92 10.85 -4.06
CA TRP A 57 -0.65 9.44 -3.77
C TRP A 57 0.37 9.32 -2.62
N LEU A 58 -0.03 9.66 -1.40
CA LEU A 58 0.87 9.57 -0.24
C LEU A 58 1.06 8.09 0.16
N PRO A 59 2.28 7.51 0.06
CA PRO A 59 2.49 6.11 0.42
C PRO A 59 2.29 5.86 1.92
N ASN A 60 1.64 4.74 2.24
CA ASN A 60 1.32 4.32 3.60
C ASN A 60 1.09 2.81 3.67
N HIS A 61 2.09 2.01 3.30
CA HIS A 61 1.98 0.55 3.20
C HIS A 61 1.73 -0.09 4.56
N LEU A 62 0.92 -1.15 4.56
CA LEU A 62 0.65 -1.94 5.75
C LEU A 62 1.49 -3.21 5.71
N THR A 63 2.19 -3.52 6.80
CA THR A 63 2.98 -4.74 6.93
C THR A 63 2.59 -5.51 8.18
N VAL A 64 2.64 -6.84 8.11
CA VAL A 64 2.43 -7.75 9.24
C VAL A 64 3.66 -8.61 9.40
N TRP A 65 4.22 -8.59 10.60
CA TRP A 65 5.43 -9.31 10.95
C TRP A 65 5.12 -10.37 11.98
N ARG A 66 5.80 -11.50 11.87
CA ARG A 66 5.91 -12.52 12.90
C ARG A 66 7.36 -12.55 13.34
N ASP A 67 7.63 -12.08 14.54
CA ASP A 67 8.98 -11.76 15.00
C ASP A 67 9.71 -10.81 14.03
N ARG A 68 10.68 -11.31 13.26
CA ARG A 68 11.44 -10.56 12.23
C ARG A 68 11.06 -10.93 10.80
N GLN A 69 10.12 -11.84 10.62
CA GLN A 69 9.70 -12.31 9.31
C GLN A 69 8.48 -11.49 8.84
N LEU A 70 8.58 -10.88 7.67
CA LEU A 70 7.42 -10.29 6.99
C LEU A 70 6.52 -11.43 6.50
N ILE A 71 5.25 -11.44 6.92
CA ILE A 71 4.30 -12.52 6.59
C ILE A 71 3.09 -12.04 5.79
N ALA A 72 2.82 -10.74 5.80
CA ALA A 72 1.84 -10.11 4.91
C ALA A 72 2.20 -8.65 4.68
N ALA A 73 1.85 -8.13 3.51
CA ALA A 73 2.00 -6.73 3.19
C ALA A 73 0.91 -6.30 2.21
N ALA A 74 0.55 -5.01 2.26
CA ALA A 74 -0.36 -4.39 1.31
C ALA A 74 0.21 -3.03 0.89
N PRO A 75 0.43 -2.79 -0.43
CA PRO A 75 0.66 -1.45 -0.93
C PRO A 75 -0.58 -0.60 -0.70
N MET A 76 -0.45 0.48 0.07
CA MET A 76 -1.56 1.39 0.33
C MET A 76 -1.13 2.84 0.16
N TYR A 77 -2.07 3.67 -0.25
CA TYR A 77 -1.85 5.10 -0.48
C TYR A 77 -3.00 5.91 0.11
N VAL A 78 -2.66 6.99 0.81
CA VAL A 78 -3.63 8.00 1.23
C VAL A 78 -3.83 8.96 0.07
N LYS A 79 -5.10 9.14 -0.33
CA LYS A 79 -5.47 9.92 -1.50
C LYS A 79 -6.43 11.05 -1.20
N GLY A 80 -6.15 12.20 -1.81
CA GLY A 80 -7.01 13.39 -1.79
C GLY A 80 -7.93 13.54 -3.01
N HIS A 81 -7.87 12.62 -3.98
CA HIS A 81 -8.68 12.64 -5.20
C HIS A 81 -8.82 11.24 -5.81
N SER A 82 -9.80 11.07 -6.71
CA SER A 82 -10.03 9.85 -7.51
C SER A 82 -9.09 9.65 -8.71
N TYR A 83 -8.35 10.69 -9.14
CA TYR A 83 -7.55 10.59 -10.37
C TYR A 83 -6.44 9.53 -10.29
N GLY A 84 -6.20 8.84 -11.42
CA GLY A 84 -5.16 7.81 -11.58
C GLY A 84 -5.55 6.43 -11.06
N GLU A 85 -6.79 6.24 -10.63
CA GLU A 85 -7.31 4.93 -10.18
C GLU A 85 -7.96 4.19 -11.34
N PHE A 86 -7.90 2.85 -11.30
CA PHE A 86 -8.66 2.01 -12.22
C PHE A 86 -10.17 2.06 -11.95
N VAL A 87 -10.56 2.22 -10.68
CA VAL A 87 -11.96 2.36 -10.28
C VAL A 87 -12.36 3.83 -10.39
N PHE A 88 -13.32 4.12 -11.26
CA PHE A 88 -13.91 5.45 -11.44
C PHE A 88 -14.90 5.76 -10.33
N ASP A 89 -14.40 6.11 -9.15
CA ASP A 89 -15.21 6.36 -7.95
C ASP A 89 -15.69 7.81 -7.81
N GLN A 90 -15.60 8.63 -8.87
CA GLN A 90 -16.00 10.04 -8.83
C GLN A 90 -17.48 10.22 -8.45
N GLN A 91 -18.35 9.28 -8.87
CA GLN A 91 -19.77 9.29 -8.54
C GLN A 91 -20.01 9.11 -7.03
N TRP A 92 -19.17 8.31 -6.36
CA TRP A 92 -19.24 8.11 -4.91
C TRP A 92 -18.74 9.34 -4.16
N ALA A 93 -17.66 9.96 -4.64
CA ALA A 93 -17.16 11.22 -4.08
C ALA A 93 -18.21 12.35 -4.20
N ASP A 94 -18.86 12.48 -5.36
CA ASP A 94 -19.92 13.46 -5.62
C ASP A 94 -21.17 13.22 -4.76
N LEU A 95 -21.60 11.95 -4.63
CA LEU A 95 -22.69 11.61 -3.71
C LEU A 95 -22.34 11.93 -2.25
N SER A 96 -21.13 11.59 -1.81
CA SER A 96 -20.67 11.87 -0.44
C SER A 96 -20.67 13.37 -0.16
N TYR A 97 -20.22 14.19 -1.12
CA TYR A 97 -20.30 15.65 -1.03
C TYR A 97 -21.74 16.14 -0.88
N ARG A 98 -22.68 15.65 -1.69
CA ARG A 98 -24.12 15.98 -1.57
C ARG A 98 -24.71 15.60 -0.22
N LEU A 99 -24.23 14.51 0.38
CA LEU A 99 -24.66 14.03 1.69
C LEU A 99 -23.91 14.68 2.87
N GLY A 100 -22.94 15.56 2.60
CA GLY A 100 -22.10 16.17 3.63
C GLY A 100 -21.14 15.20 4.33
N ILE A 101 -20.84 14.06 3.70
CA ILE A 101 -19.94 13.02 4.21
C ILE A 101 -18.53 13.26 3.65
N SER A 102 -17.52 13.26 4.53
CA SER A 102 -16.12 13.34 4.11
C SER A 102 -15.70 12.08 3.37
N TYR A 103 -15.44 12.21 2.07
CA TYR A 103 -14.92 11.13 1.23
C TYR A 103 -13.39 11.10 1.17
N TYR A 104 -12.76 12.28 1.27
CA TYR A 104 -11.32 12.45 1.28
C TYR A 104 -10.83 12.99 2.63
N PRO A 105 -9.58 12.66 3.04
CA PRO A 105 -8.71 11.71 2.37
C PRO A 105 -9.24 10.27 2.53
N LYS A 106 -8.98 9.42 1.53
CA LYS A 106 -9.31 7.99 1.57
C LYS A 106 -8.04 7.16 1.60
N LEU A 107 -8.10 5.98 2.22
CA LEU A 107 -7.04 4.98 2.12
C LEU A 107 -7.37 4.01 0.99
N LEU A 108 -6.41 3.79 0.11
CA LEU A 108 -6.58 2.98 -1.08
C LEU A 108 -5.53 1.88 -1.12
N GLY A 109 -5.97 0.62 -1.19
CA GLY A 109 -5.10 -0.53 -1.41
C GLY A 109 -5.07 -0.91 -2.88
N MET A 110 -4.02 -0.52 -3.59
CA MET A 110 -3.76 -0.91 -4.97
C MET A 110 -2.30 -0.66 -5.33
N THR A 111 -1.89 -1.14 -6.49
CA THR A 111 -0.68 -0.70 -7.17
C THR A 111 -1.03 0.44 -8.15
N PRO A 112 -0.34 1.59 -8.12
CA PRO A 112 -0.64 2.73 -9.00
C PRO A 112 -0.29 2.45 -10.47
N PHE A 113 -1.06 3.05 -11.39
CA PHE A 113 -0.77 3.11 -12.83
C PHE A 113 -0.65 1.74 -13.55
N THR A 114 -1.63 0.86 -13.32
CA THR A 114 -1.71 -0.49 -13.91
C THR A 114 -2.83 -0.66 -14.92
#